data_AF-A0A3E5HJL0-F1
#
_entry.id   AF-A0A3E5HJL0-F1
#
_cell.length_a   1.000
_cell.length_b   1.000
_cell.length_c   1.000
_cell.angle_alpha   90.00
_cell.angle_beta   90.00
_cell.angle_gamma   90.00
#
_symmetry.space_group_name_H-M   'P 1'
#
loop_
_entity.id
_entity.type
_entity.pdbx_description
1 polymer ?
#
loop_
_entity_poly.entity_id
_entity_poly.type
_entity_poly.pdbx_seq_one_letter_code
_entity_poly.pdbx_strand_id
1 'polypeptide(L)'
;MADVILADGKLTPHASVSQVTLDWACGTDENDFELTIDDPDAPEIERGWYFWLDGSDVGGRIVDRRVSVAGGMSTTTWIGQSWTGMLAAKILQPDANQDYLTVSGKLPDILKNILKRIGLDTVFTVDSSDASILSNWMFQNPRYVDAYTGLRTLLASCGRRLDFKASGNKILLGIVPVQTITNTIDSDLVDFKAETNRRAVNHLIGLGSQELKNRLVVNYFADATGVVSQTQTFVGADEVCATYDYSNADLSTLQAETKKHLQELQTGGSVEVTLSDEVGDGLRVDDKIVAADQSSGVNVTAVVTKRIVKIDSGILTSTFEVGLPVQSANANYSGSSSSSSGGSAGGGVSLTAGRGLSISGGTINAEVASEDLDSVRQVAESANKTASGFAAQIGKANQTAEDAKNVADAAKSVADSAKSGMMTDAERSKLASVERGANAYALPKASMDVLGGVKVDGSTIVSVDGVISAHVGGGVSGKAVFPVGYVVMNTTGVDPSVDFGGTWRQLPSLGCSMFERIG
;
A
#
# COMPACT_ATOMS: atom_id res chain seq x y z
N MET A 1 -3.12 13.27 1.96
CA MET A 1 -3.66 12.64 0.75
C MET A 1 -2.89 13.21 -0.42
N ALA A 2 -2.44 12.37 -1.34
CA ALA A 2 -1.82 12.84 -2.57
C ALA A 2 -2.93 13.33 -3.51
N ASP A 3 -2.89 14.60 -3.89
CA ASP A 3 -3.85 15.20 -4.82
C ASP A 3 -3.35 15.03 -6.26
N VAL A 4 -4.21 14.47 -7.12
CA VAL A 4 -3.96 14.33 -8.56
C VAL A 4 -4.59 15.50 -9.30
N ILE A 5 -3.77 16.24 -10.04
CA ILE A 5 -4.23 17.26 -10.96
C ILE A 5 -4.59 16.62 -12.29
N LEU A 6 -5.79 16.90 -12.81
CA LEU A 6 -6.25 16.51 -14.14
C LEU A 6 -6.21 17.73 -15.06
N ALA A 7 -5.61 17.57 -16.24
CA ALA A 7 -5.43 18.66 -17.20
C ALA A 7 -5.72 18.23 -18.64
N ASP A 8 -6.16 19.19 -19.45
CA ASP A 8 -6.45 18.94 -20.86
C ASP A 8 -5.17 18.76 -21.70
N GLY A 9 -5.36 18.44 -22.98
CA GLY A 9 -4.25 18.26 -23.94
C GLY A 9 -3.35 19.49 -24.15
N LYS A 10 -3.66 20.65 -23.55
CA LYS A 10 -2.82 21.87 -23.55
C LYS A 10 -2.15 22.12 -22.20
N LEU A 11 -2.18 21.15 -21.28
CA LEU A 11 -1.68 21.24 -19.91
C LEU A 11 -2.45 22.27 -19.05
N THR A 12 -3.71 22.56 -19.39
CA THR A 12 -4.57 23.43 -18.56
C THR A 12 -5.24 22.58 -17.48
N PRO A 13 -5.01 22.85 -16.19
CA PRO A 13 -5.69 22.11 -15.11
C PRO A 13 -7.20 22.36 -15.10
N HIS A 14 -7.98 21.30 -14.88
CA HIS A 14 -9.44 21.34 -14.76
C HIS A 14 -9.94 20.88 -13.39
N ALA A 15 -9.22 19.97 -12.72
CA ALA A 15 -9.61 19.48 -11.40
C ALA A 15 -8.40 19.02 -10.58
N SER A 16 -8.59 18.98 -9.27
CA SER A 16 -7.72 18.35 -8.29
C SER A 16 -8.55 17.31 -7.56
N VAL A 17 -8.19 16.03 -7.68
CA VAL A 17 -8.96 14.90 -7.13
C VAL A 17 -8.10 14.10 -6.16
N SER A 18 -8.71 13.57 -5.10
CA SER A 18 -7.98 12.85 -4.05
C SER A 18 -8.43 11.39 -3.90
N GLN A 19 -9.58 11.02 -4.46
CA GLN A 19 -10.11 9.65 -4.46
C GLN A 19 -9.61 8.90 -5.69
N VAL A 20 -8.35 8.48 -5.65
CA VAL A 20 -7.68 7.81 -6.77
C VAL A 20 -6.93 6.57 -6.32
N THR A 21 -6.83 5.61 -7.24
CA THR A 21 -5.87 4.51 -7.17
C THR A 21 -4.91 4.64 -8.35
N LEU A 22 -3.61 4.66 -8.08
CA LEU A 22 -2.57 4.81 -9.09
C LEU A 22 -1.60 3.64 -9.00
N ASP A 23 -1.26 3.05 -10.14
CA ASP A 23 -0.05 2.23 -10.33
C ASP A 23 0.74 2.90 -11.45
N TRP A 24 1.93 3.42 -11.13
CA TRP A 24 2.74 4.22 -12.05
C TRP A 24 4.18 3.73 -12.03
N ALA A 25 4.80 3.61 -13.20
CA ALA A 25 6.18 3.16 -13.31
C ALA A 25 7.01 4.06 -14.22
N CYS A 26 8.29 4.21 -13.85
CA CYS A 26 9.32 4.74 -14.73
C CYS A 26 10.62 3.93 -14.57
N GLY A 27 11.30 3.62 -15.67
CA GLY A 27 12.46 2.76 -15.60
C GLY A 27 12.97 2.30 -16.96
N THR A 28 13.93 1.38 -16.94
CA THR A 28 14.55 0.86 -18.17
C THR A 28 13.57 0.03 -19.03
N ASP A 29 12.66 -0.71 -18.40
CA ASP A 29 11.78 -1.71 -19.02
C ASP A 29 10.28 -1.39 -18.88
N GLU A 30 9.90 -0.46 -17.99
CA GLU A 30 8.50 -0.13 -17.68
C GLU A 30 8.30 1.37 -17.51
N ASN A 31 7.35 1.96 -18.25
CA ASN A 31 7.20 3.41 -18.38
C ASN A 31 5.74 3.83 -18.66
N ASP A 32 4.81 3.26 -17.91
CA ASP A 32 3.37 3.46 -18.08
C ASP A 32 2.67 3.66 -16.73
N PHE A 33 1.34 3.79 -16.77
CA PHE A 33 0.52 3.87 -15.59
C PHE A 33 -0.89 3.32 -15.82
N GLU A 34 -1.52 2.91 -14.73
CA GLU A 34 -2.96 2.68 -14.60
C GLU A 34 -3.51 3.59 -13.48
N LEU A 35 -4.53 4.39 -13.79
CA LEU A 35 -5.16 5.36 -12.88
C LEU A 35 -6.67 5.12 -12.82
N THR A 36 -7.18 4.82 -11.62
CA THR A 36 -8.61 4.77 -11.33
C THR A 36 -8.99 6.01 -10.54
N ILE A 37 -10.13 6.62 -10.87
CA ILE A 37 -10.64 7.83 -10.23
C ILE A 37 -12.07 7.54 -9.81
N ASP A 38 -12.30 7.51 -8.50
CA ASP A 38 -13.62 7.29 -7.89
C ASP A 38 -14.22 8.59 -7.33
N ASP A 39 -13.58 9.72 -7.64
CA ASP A 39 -13.99 11.05 -7.21
C ASP A 39 -15.22 11.55 -8.02
N PRO A 40 -16.37 11.81 -7.37
CA PRO A 40 -17.58 12.26 -8.06
C PRO A 40 -17.45 13.66 -8.67
N ASP A 41 -16.48 14.46 -8.22
CA ASP A 41 -16.21 15.79 -8.74
C ASP A 41 -15.21 15.77 -9.92
N ALA A 42 -14.74 14.58 -10.33
CA ALA A 42 -13.86 14.43 -11.48
C ALA A 42 -14.57 14.85 -12.78
N PRO A 43 -13.92 15.65 -13.64
CA PRO A 43 -14.47 16.03 -14.94
C PRO A 43 -14.50 14.83 -15.89
N GLU A 44 -15.24 14.96 -16.99
CA GLU A 44 -15.16 13.98 -18.08
C GLU A 44 -13.78 14.06 -18.75
N ILE A 45 -12.97 13.01 -18.55
CA ILE A 45 -11.61 12.93 -19.07
C ILE A 45 -11.64 12.42 -20.51
N GLU A 46 -10.86 13.07 -21.39
CA GLU A 46 -10.70 12.65 -22.78
C GLU A 46 -9.32 12.06 -23.06
N ARG A 47 -9.21 11.28 -24.14
CA ARG A 47 -7.90 10.80 -24.62
C ARG A 47 -6.99 11.98 -24.94
N GLY A 48 -5.74 11.90 -24.52
CA GLY A 48 -4.74 12.94 -24.71
C GLY A 48 -4.66 13.97 -23.58
N TRP A 49 -5.53 13.87 -22.56
CA TRP A 49 -5.38 14.59 -21.29
C TRP A 49 -4.14 14.13 -20.53
N TYR A 50 -3.77 14.91 -19.52
CA TYR A 50 -2.65 14.68 -18.64
C TYR A 50 -3.10 14.59 -17.19
N PHE A 51 -2.29 13.92 -16.37
CA PHE A 51 -2.37 14.04 -14.93
C PHE A 51 -0.98 14.21 -14.31
N TRP A 52 -0.92 14.79 -13.11
CA TRP A 52 0.30 14.83 -12.32
C TRP A 52 0.03 15.03 -10.82
N LEU A 53 1.02 14.72 -10.01
CA LEU A 53 1.09 15.16 -8.61
C LEU A 53 1.97 16.42 -8.54
N ASP A 54 1.40 17.53 -8.05
CA ASP A 54 2.09 18.83 -8.07
C ASP A 54 3.40 18.79 -7.28
N GLY A 55 4.45 19.36 -7.86
CA GLY A 55 5.79 19.40 -7.29
C GLY A 55 6.62 18.11 -7.43
N SER A 56 6.10 17.05 -8.05
CA SER A 56 6.79 15.76 -8.21
C SER A 56 7.08 15.37 -9.67
N ASP A 57 7.77 14.24 -9.86
CA ASP A 57 8.01 13.58 -11.15
C ASP A 57 6.86 12.65 -11.59
N VAL A 58 5.86 12.42 -10.75
CA VAL A 58 4.77 11.48 -11.02
C VAL A 58 3.70 12.15 -11.87
N GLY A 59 3.44 11.55 -13.02
CA GLY A 59 2.42 11.99 -13.96
C GLY A 59 2.54 11.30 -15.29
N GLY A 60 1.62 11.60 -16.19
CA GLY A 60 1.59 10.98 -17.50
C GLY A 60 0.51 11.52 -18.41
N ARG A 61 0.52 11.00 -19.63
CA ARG A 61 -0.46 11.30 -20.66
C ARG A 61 -1.42 10.13 -20.81
N ILE A 62 -2.71 10.41 -20.70
CA ILE A 62 -3.79 9.45 -20.84
C ILE A 62 -3.96 9.09 -22.32
N VAL A 63 -3.79 7.82 -22.64
CA VAL A 63 -3.84 7.30 -24.02
C VAL A 63 -5.13 6.54 -24.26
N ASP A 64 -5.55 5.73 -23.29
CA ASP A 64 -6.75 4.91 -23.40
C ASP A 64 -7.43 4.70 -22.04
N ARG A 65 -8.53 3.95 -22.03
CA ARG A 65 -9.21 3.47 -20.83
C ARG A 65 -9.65 2.02 -20.99
N ARG A 66 -9.68 1.32 -19.86
CA ARG A 66 -10.30 0.00 -19.70
C ARG A 66 -11.51 0.15 -18.80
N VAL A 67 -12.63 -0.47 -19.16
CA VAL A 67 -13.83 -0.51 -18.33
C VAL A 67 -14.03 -1.96 -17.88
N SER A 68 -14.19 -2.17 -16.59
CA SER A 68 -14.49 -3.47 -15.99
C SER A 68 -15.81 -3.38 -15.23
N VAL A 69 -16.65 -4.41 -15.37
CA VAL A 69 -17.91 -4.52 -14.61
C VAL A 69 -17.86 -5.77 -13.76
N ALA A 70 -17.84 -5.59 -12.44
CA ALA A 70 -17.83 -6.68 -11.46
C ALA A 70 -18.87 -6.40 -10.36
N GLY A 71 -19.71 -7.38 -10.05
CA GLY A 71 -20.74 -7.24 -8.99
C GLY A 71 -21.77 -6.13 -9.26
N GLY A 72 -21.94 -5.68 -10.51
CA GLY A 72 -22.83 -4.57 -10.87
C GLY A 72 -22.21 -3.17 -10.73
N MET A 73 -20.95 -3.06 -10.29
CA MET A 73 -20.18 -1.81 -10.28
C MET A 73 -19.29 -1.74 -11.52
N SER A 74 -19.29 -0.58 -12.17
CA SER A 74 -18.43 -0.29 -13.33
C SER A 74 -17.23 0.53 -12.85
N THR A 75 -16.03 0.02 -13.04
CA THR A 75 -14.77 0.72 -12.76
C THR A 75 -14.10 1.11 -14.07
N THR A 76 -13.71 2.38 -14.18
CA THR A 76 -12.95 2.89 -15.33
C THR A 76 -11.50 3.10 -14.92
N THR A 77 -10.59 2.41 -15.59
CA THR A 77 -9.14 2.54 -15.40
C THR A 77 -8.55 3.25 -16.61
N TRP A 78 -7.96 4.42 -16.39
CA TRP A 78 -7.24 5.19 -17.39
C TRP A 78 -5.82 4.65 -17.54
N ILE A 79 -5.38 4.44 -18.78
CA ILE A 79 -4.09 3.83 -19.09
C ILE A 79 -3.31 4.80 -19.98
N GLY A 80 -2.01 4.90 -19.74
CA GLY A 80 -1.19 5.80 -20.54
C GLY A 80 0.30 5.66 -20.30
N GLN A 81 1.02 6.67 -20.79
CA GLN A 81 2.46 6.73 -20.73
C GLN A 81 2.88 7.69 -19.61
N SER A 82 3.84 7.29 -18.78
CA SER A 82 4.51 8.23 -17.88
C SER A 82 5.35 9.24 -18.67
N TRP A 83 5.95 10.23 -18.01
CA TRP A 83 6.83 11.20 -18.70
C TRP A 83 7.99 10.53 -19.44
N THR A 84 8.57 9.50 -18.82
CA THR A 84 9.61 8.67 -19.44
C THR A 84 9.05 7.86 -20.59
N GLY A 85 7.81 7.35 -20.47
CA GLY A 85 7.10 6.64 -21.54
C GLY A 85 6.86 7.51 -22.78
N MET A 86 6.55 8.79 -22.58
CA MET A 86 6.39 9.74 -23.69
C MET A 86 7.70 9.96 -24.46
N LEU A 87 8.84 9.97 -23.76
CA LEU A 87 10.16 10.04 -24.40
C LEU A 87 10.53 8.70 -25.07
N ALA A 88 10.28 7.57 -24.40
CA ALA A 88 10.53 6.24 -24.93
C ALA A 88 9.70 5.92 -26.20
N ALA A 89 8.55 6.57 -26.36
CA ALA A 89 7.71 6.47 -27.56
C ALA A 89 8.28 7.22 -28.79
N LYS A 90 9.42 7.89 -28.68
CA LYS A 90 10.06 8.65 -29.76
C LYS A 90 11.41 8.03 -30.11
N ILE A 91 11.74 7.98 -31.40
CA ILE A 91 13.04 7.47 -31.87
C ILE A 91 13.96 8.62 -32.25
N LEU A 92 15.17 8.60 -31.70
CA LEU A 92 16.31 9.39 -32.15
C LEU A 92 17.00 8.63 -33.28
N GLN A 93 16.99 9.24 -34.47
CA GLN A 93 17.62 8.71 -35.68
C GLN A 93 18.60 9.72 -36.28
N PRO A 94 19.55 9.31 -37.13
CA PRO A 94 20.41 10.25 -37.85
C PRO A 94 19.62 11.23 -38.72
N ASP A 95 20.22 12.39 -39.00
CA ASP A 95 19.70 13.28 -40.04
C ASP A 95 19.81 12.62 -41.42
N ALA A 96 19.02 13.13 -42.38
CA ALA A 96 19.09 12.64 -43.75
C ALA A 96 20.53 12.74 -44.29
N ASN A 97 21.01 11.66 -44.89
CA ASN A 97 22.39 11.52 -45.40
C ASN A 97 23.49 11.60 -44.33
N GLN A 98 23.18 11.35 -43.06
CA GLN A 98 24.17 11.21 -42.00
C GLN A 98 24.20 9.76 -41.46
N ASP A 99 25.40 9.31 -41.07
CA ASP A 99 25.57 7.98 -40.49
C ASP A 99 25.03 7.92 -39.05
N TYR A 100 25.20 8.99 -38.28
CA TYR A 100 24.80 9.06 -36.87
C TYR A 100 24.12 10.38 -36.55
N LEU A 101 23.22 10.35 -35.57
CA LEU A 101 22.79 11.59 -34.93
C LEU A 101 23.94 12.09 -34.06
N THR A 102 24.42 13.31 -34.33
CA THR A 102 25.52 13.94 -33.59
C THR A 102 25.03 15.22 -32.94
N VAL A 103 25.36 15.41 -31.67
CA VAL A 103 24.98 16.61 -30.89
C VAL A 103 26.20 17.26 -30.27
N SER A 104 26.14 18.57 -30.09
CA SER A 104 27.20 19.38 -29.48
C SER A 104 26.60 20.62 -28.82
N GLY A 105 27.30 21.13 -27.79
CA GLY A 105 26.88 22.31 -27.04
C GLY A 105 26.62 22.00 -25.57
N LYS A 106 25.96 22.94 -24.89
CA LYS A 106 25.58 22.78 -23.47
C LYS A 106 24.45 21.76 -23.34
N LEU A 107 24.48 20.95 -22.28
CA LEU A 107 23.47 19.91 -22.07
C LEU A 107 22.01 20.43 -22.10
N PRO A 108 21.65 21.56 -21.46
CA PRO A 108 20.29 22.08 -21.56
C PRO A 108 19.88 22.45 -22.99
N ASP A 109 20.80 22.98 -23.80
CA ASP A 109 20.51 23.35 -25.20
C ASP A 109 20.38 22.11 -26.09
N ILE A 110 21.19 21.07 -25.83
CA ILE A 110 21.05 19.76 -26.49
C ILE A 110 19.67 19.16 -26.19
N LEU A 111 19.22 19.13 -24.92
CA LEU A 111 17.91 18.61 -24.56
C LEU A 111 16.78 19.40 -25.23
N LYS A 112 16.84 20.74 -25.24
CA LYS A 112 15.85 21.58 -25.94
C LYS A 112 15.76 21.24 -27.42
N ASN A 113 16.91 21.09 -28.09
CA ASN A 113 16.97 20.74 -29.51
C ASN A 113 16.42 19.34 -29.77
N ILE A 114 16.72 18.37 -28.90
CA ILE A 114 16.19 17.01 -28.99
C ILE A 114 14.67 17.01 -28.80
N LEU A 115 14.14 17.70 -27.78
CA LEU A 115 12.69 17.80 -27.54
C LEU A 115 11.95 18.40 -28.75
N LYS A 116 12.49 19.48 -29.32
CA LYS A 116 11.96 20.09 -30.55
C LYS A 116 12.00 19.12 -31.73
N ARG A 117 13.09 18.37 -31.88
CA ARG A 117 13.28 17.38 -32.94
C ARG A 117 12.26 16.24 -32.87
N ILE A 118 11.89 15.80 -31.66
CA ILE A 118 10.92 14.71 -31.44
C ILE A 118 9.47 15.22 -31.26
N GLY A 119 9.26 16.55 -31.33
CA GLY A 119 7.95 17.19 -31.24
C GLY A 119 7.33 17.14 -29.85
N LEU A 120 8.15 17.28 -28.79
CA LEU A 120 7.72 17.29 -27.40
C LEU A 120 8.07 18.60 -26.67
N ASP A 121 8.57 19.61 -27.39
CA ASP A 121 8.91 20.94 -26.85
C ASP A 121 7.70 21.77 -26.39
N THR A 122 6.48 21.37 -26.78
CA THR A 122 5.23 21.95 -26.25
C THR A 122 4.75 21.29 -24.97
N VAL A 123 5.26 20.11 -24.62
CA VAL A 123 4.88 19.35 -23.42
C VAL A 123 5.92 19.54 -22.33
N PHE A 124 7.20 19.37 -22.70
CA PHE A 124 8.32 19.40 -21.78
C PHE A 124 9.09 20.72 -21.90
N THR A 125 9.36 21.36 -20.77
CA THR A 125 10.20 22.56 -20.69
C THR A 125 11.51 22.21 -20.00
N VAL A 126 12.65 22.39 -20.68
CA VAL A 126 13.96 22.18 -20.03
C VAL A 126 14.21 23.30 -19.03
N ASP A 127 14.35 22.94 -17.75
CA ASP A 127 14.69 23.82 -16.64
C ASP A 127 15.90 23.25 -15.89
N SER A 128 17.08 23.71 -16.28
CA SER A 128 18.32 23.28 -15.66
C SER A 128 19.39 24.37 -15.82
N SER A 129 20.16 24.56 -14.74
CA SER A 129 21.35 25.41 -14.73
C SER A 129 22.65 24.65 -15.02
N ASP A 130 22.58 23.39 -15.45
CA ASP A 130 23.78 22.60 -15.76
C ASP A 130 24.59 23.26 -16.89
N ALA A 131 25.91 23.37 -16.68
CA ALA A 131 26.82 24.05 -17.58
C ALA A 131 27.75 23.12 -18.36
N SER A 132 27.53 21.79 -18.27
CA SER A 132 28.37 20.78 -18.93
C SER A 132 28.23 20.88 -20.45
N ILE A 133 29.32 20.65 -21.17
CA ILE A 133 29.41 20.79 -22.62
C ILE A 133 29.81 19.44 -23.22
N LEU A 134 29.09 19.01 -24.25
CA LEU A 134 29.44 17.88 -25.09
C LEU A 134 29.90 18.35 -26.46
N SER A 135 30.87 17.64 -27.04
CA SER A 135 31.38 17.88 -28.39
C SER A 135 31.35 16.60 -29.19
N ASN A 136 30.71 16.63 -30.37
CA ASN A 136 30.57 15.52 -31.29
C ASN A 136 30.06 14.23 -30.63
N TRP A 137 29.11 14.34 -29.69
CA TRP A 137 28.53 13.15 -29.06
C TRP A 137 27.60 12.45 -30.06
N MET A 138 27.77 11.14 -30.23
CA MET A 138 27.09 10.35 -31.27
C MET A 138 26.20 9.29 -30.66
N PHE A 139 24.95 9.23 -31.12
CA PHE A 139 24.05 8.12 -30.83
C PHE A 139 24.40 6.95 -31.76
N GLN A 140 25.35 6.11 -31.33
CA GLN A 140 25.94 5.06 -32.17
C GLN A 140 25.56 3.63 -31.78
N ASN A 141 25.21 3.39 -30.52
CA ASN A 141 24.84 2.07 -30.03
C ASN A 141 23.61 2.14 -29.11
N PRO A 142 22.38 1.96 -29.64
CA PRO A 142 22.07 1.78 -31.06
C PRO A 142 22.06 3.11 -31.84
N ARG A 143 22.27 3.01 -33.17
CA ARG A 143 22.13 4.13 -34.12
C ARG A 143 20.71 4.72 -34.15
N TYR A 144 19.71 3.87 -33.93
CA TYR A 144 18.31 4.23 -33.75
C TYR A 144 17.95 3.83 -32.33
N VAL A 145 17.75 4.82 -31.46
CA VAL A 145 17.50 4.61 -30.03
C VAL A 145 16.24 5.36 -29.64
N ASP A 146 15.45 4.83 -28.71
CA ASP A 146 14.38 5.62 -28.14
C ASP A 146 14.94 6.85 -27.39
N ALA A 147 14.17 7.93 -27.32
CA ALA A 147 14.68 9.19 -26.81
C ALA A 147 14.95 9.15 -25.30
N TYR A 148 14.25 8.30 -24.54
CA TYR A 148 14.51 8.17 -23.11
C TYR A 148 15.87 7.49 -22.85
N THR A 149 16.10 6.33 -23.45
CA THR A 149 17.37 5.60 -23.37
C THR A 149 18.52 6.42 -23.95
N GLY A 150 18.29 7.09 -25.08
CA GLY A 150 19.28 7.97 -25.70
C GLY A 150 19.67 9.14 -24.80
N LEU A 151 18.71 9.82 -24.17
CA LEU A 151 18.99 10.92 -23.24
C LEU A 151 19.71 10.43 -21.98
N ARG A 152 19.31 9.28 -21.41
CA ARG A 152 19.99 8.68 -20.25
C ARG A 152 21.46 8.38 -20.55
N THR A 153 21.76 7.73 -21.67
CA THR A 153 23.14 7.41 -22.08
C THR A 153 23.98 8.65 -22.35
N LEU A 154 23.40 9.67 -22.99
CA LEU A 154 24.03 10.97 -23.20
C LEU A 154 24.37 11.65 -21.87
N LEU A 155 23.42 11.73 -20.93
CA LEU A 155 23.64 12.39 -19.64
C LEU A 155 24.62 11.60 -18.76
N ALA A 156 24.54 10.27 -18.77
CA ALA A 156 25.45 9.39 -18.04
C ALA A 156 26.91 9.58 -18.46
N SER A 157 27.18 9.90 -19.74
CA SER A 157 28.53 10.22 -20.23
C SER A 157 29.20 11.39 -19.50
N CYS A 158 28.40 12.24 -18.85
CA CYS A 158 28.83 13.41 -18.07
C CYS A 158 28.54 13.27 -16.57
N GLY A 159 28.18 12.07 -16.07
CA GLY A 159 27.80 11.88 -14.67
C GLY A 159 26.53 12.65 -14.28
N ARG A 160 25.58 12.76 -15.21
CA ARG A 160 24.27 13.39 -15.03
C ARG A 160 23.16 12.37 -15.25
N ARG A 161 21.98 12.67 -14.72
CA ARG A 161 20.73 11.96 -15.00
C ARG A 161 19.61 12.94 -15.37
N LEU A 162 18.59 12.40 -16.00
CA LEU A 162 17.37 13.14 -16.31
C LEU A 162 16.52 13.27 -15.02
N ASP A 163 15.82 14.38 -14.89
CA ASP A 163 14.91 14.64 -13.77
C ASP A 163 13.61 15.25 -14.30
N PHE A 164 12.48 15.00 -13.63
CA PHE A 164 11.18 15.53 -14.02
C PHE A 164 10.54 16.24 -12.83
N LYS A 165 9.82 17.32 -13.10
CA LYS A 165 9.00 17.99 -12.10
C LYS A 165 7.79 18.65 -12.74
N ALA A 166 6.58 18.24 -12.34
CA ALA A 166 5.38 19.00 -12.64
C ALA A 166 5.30 20.19 -11.68
N SER A 167 5.37 21.42 -12.20
CA SER A 167 5.22 22.63 -11.38
C SER A 167 4.82 23.82 -12.23
N GLY A 168 3.92 24.66 -11.71
CA GLY A 168 3.46 25.86 -12.42
C GLY A 168 2.79 25.54 -13.76
N ASN A 169 2.00 24.47 -13.80
CA ASN A 169 1.30 23.96 -14.99
C ASN A 169 2.25 23.62 -16.16
N LYS A 170 3.48 23.22 -15.84
CA LYS A 170 4.49 22.76 -16.79
C LYS A 170 5.12 21.48 -16.30
N ILE A 171 5.57 20.66 -17.24
CA ILE A 171 6.40 19.50 -16.94
C ILE A 171 7.85 19.89 -17.24
N LEU A 172 8.60 20.11 -16.18
CA LEU A 172 9.98 20.58 -16.22
C LEU A 172 10.92 19.39 -16.37
N LEU A 173 11.85 19.47 -17.31
CA LEU A 173 12.95 18.52 -17.48
C LEU A 173 14.22 19.11 -16.89
N GLY A 174 14.71 18.49 -15.82
CA GLY A 174 15.95 18.81 -15.15
C GLY A 174 17.12 17.97 -15.65
N ILE A 175 18.32 18.50 -15.42
CA ILE A 175 19.59 17.79 -15.55
C ILE A 175 20.27 17.89 -14.20
N VAL A 176 20.43 16.74 -13.53
CA VAL A 176 20.89 16.67 -12.14
C VAL A 176 22.11 15.75 -12.07
N PRO A 177 23.12 16.07 -11.24
CA PRO A 177 24.20 15.12 -10.95
C PRO A 177 23.64 13.80 -10.41
N VAL A 178 24.19 12.68 -10.90
CA VAL A 178 23.87 11.35 -10.35
C VAL A 178 24.25 11.35 -8.87
N GLN A 179 23.29 11.05 -8.00
CA GLN A 179 23.54 10.91 -6.58
C GLN A 179 24.08 9.52 -6.28
N THR A 180 24.99 9.43 -5.32
CA THR A 180 25.46 8.16 -4.77
C THR A 180 25.17 8.17 -3.29
N ILE A 181 24.21 7.34 -2.88
CA ILE A 181 23.88 7.15 -1.48
C ILE A 181 24.85 6.11 -0.92
N THR A 182 25.74 6.58 -0.07
CA THR A 182 26.72 5.75 0.64
C THR A 182 26.28 5.58 2.09
N ASN A 183 26.35 4.36 2.61
CA ASN A 183 26.39 4.12 4.06
C ASN A 183 25.13 4.58 4.85
N THR A 184 23.94 4.50 4.25
CA THR A 184 22.66 4.89 4.89
C THR A 184 21.75 3.71 5.21
N ILE A 185 22.17 2.50 4.86
CA ILE A 185 21.50 1.27 5.27
C ILE A 185 22.21 0.79 6.53
N ASP A 186 21.90 1.44 7.65
CA ASP A 186 21.96 0.71 8.92
C ASP A 186 21.02 -0.47 8.73
N SER A 187 21.46 -1.69 9.01
CA SER A 187 20.75 -2.95 8.70
C SER A 187 19.36 -3.07 9.31
N ASP A 188 18.96 -2.07 10.10
CA ASP A 188 17.71 -1.99 10.84
C ASP A 188 16.60 -1.23 10.08
N LEU A 189 16.91 -0.57 8.93
CA LEU A 189 15.98 0.32 8.21
C LEU A 189 15.63 -0.09 6.76
N VAL A 190 16.37 -1.04 6.17
CA VAL A 190 16.21 -1.44 4.76
C VAL A 190 16.51 -2.93 4.63
N ASP A 191 15.54 -3.70 4.15
CA ASP A 191 15.77 -5.08 3.73
C ASP A 191 16.50 -5.06 2.38
N PHE A 192 17.70 -5.63 2.33
CA PHE A 192 18.39 -5.88 1.07
C PHE A 192 18.71 -7.37 0.90
N LYS A 193 18.50 -7.88 -0.31
CA LYS A 193 18.95 -9.21 -0.72
C LYS A 193 19.99 -9.04 -1.81
N ALA A 194 21.25 -9.32 -1.49
CA ALA A 194 22.34 -9.32 -2.47
C ALA A 194 22.81 -10.76 -2.73
N GLU A 195 22.61 -11.26 -3.95
CA GLU A 195 23.17 -12.53 -4.41
C GLU A 195 24.33 -12.26 -5.36
N THR A 196 25.54 -12.72 -5.04
CA THR A 196 26.67 -12.68 -5.99
C THR A 196 26.70 -13.97 -6.80
N ASN A 197 26.63 -13.90 -8.14
CA ASN A 197 26.88 -15.08 -8.97
C ASN A 197 28.40 -15.29 -9.12
N ARG A 198 29.01 -16.03 -8.18
CA ARG A 198 30.46 -16.30 -8.15
C ARG A 198 30.98 -17.13 -9.34
N ARG A 199 30.14 -17.51 -10.31
CA ARG A 199 30.52 -18.26 -11.52
C ARG A 199 29.94 -17.66 -12.81
N ALA A 200 29.94 -16.33 -12.92
CA ALA A 200 29.68 -15.69 -14.20
C ALA A 200 30.70 -16.12 -15.26
N VAL A 201 30.26 -16.24 -16.53
CA VAL A 201 31.15 -16.43 -17.68
C VAL A 201 32.16 -15.30 -17.68
N ASN A 202 33.46 -15.59 -17.63
CA ASN A 202 34.52 -14.57 -17.62
C ASN A 202 35.41 -14.63 -18.86
N HIS A 203 35.12 -15.52 -19.80
CA HIS A 203 35.71 -15.59 -21.14
C HIS A 203 34.61 -15.82 -22.16
N LEU A 204 34.44 -14.90 -23.11
CA LEU A 204 33.51 -15.06 -24.23
C LEU A 204 34.24 -15.09 -25.57
N ILE A 205 34.04 -16.17 -26.31
CA ILE A 205 34.55 -16.36 -27.66
C ILE A 205 33.46 -15.94 -28.66
N GLY A 206 33.65 -14.79 -29.29
CA GLY A 206 32.80 -14.29 -30.36
C GLY A 206 33.14 -14.95 -31.69
N LEU A 207 32.16 -15.57 -32.33
CA LEU A 207 32.31 -16.28 -33.60
C LEU A 207 31.54 -15.56 -34.71
N GLY A 208 32.25 -14.89 -35.60
CA GLY A 208 31.67 -14.06 -36.67
C GLY A 208 31.52 -14.80 -38.00
N SER A 209 31.47 -13.99 -39.06
CA SER A 209 31.41 -14.48 -40.45
C SER A 209 32.65 -15.29 -40.87
N GLN A 210 32.55 -15.92 -42.03
CA GLN A 210 33.52 -16.89 -42.59
C GLN A 210 33.47 -18.26 -41.90
N GLU A 211 34.16 -19.24 -42.47
CA GLU A 211 34.02 -20.66 -42.10
C GLU A 211 35.36 -21.29 -41.71
N LEU A 212 35.28 -22.33 -40.88
CA LEU A 212 36.41 -23.17 -40.48
C LEU A 212 37.61 -22.32 -40.00
N LYS A 213 38.81 -22.55 -40.56
CA LYS A 213 40.03 -21.83 -40.20
C LYS A 213 39.99 -20.33 -40.49
N ASN A 214 39.06 -19.88 -41.35
CA ASN A 214 38.93 -18.48 -41.73
C ASN A 214 37.86 -17.75 -40.91
N ARG A 215 37.09 -18.48 -40.08
CA ARG A 215 36.04 -17.89 -39.25
C ARG A 215 36.61 -16.76 -38.41
N LEU A 216 35.93 -15.61 -38.41
CA LEU A 216 36.30 -14.50 -37.55
C LEU A 216 36.09 -14.93 -36.09
N VAL A 217 37.14 -14.84 -35.29
CA VAL A 217 37.10 -15.19 -33.87
C VAL A 217 37.66 -14.02 -33.06
N VAL A 218 36.94 -13.61 -32.04
CA VAL A 218 37.41 -12.61 -31.06
C VAL A 218 37.25 -13.20 -29.66
N ASN A 219 38.20 -12.90 -28.78
CA ASN A 219 38.16 -13.34 -27.39
C ASN A 219 38.09 -12.11 -26.51
N TYR A 220 37.12 -12.09 -25.60
CA TYR A 220 37.02 -11.10 -24.54
C TYR A 220 37.03 -11.80 -23.18
N PHE A 221 37.59 -11.13 -22.20
CA PHE A 221 37.78 -11.62 -20.85
C PHE A 221 37.31 -10.57 -19.86
N ALA A 222 36.70 -11.00 -18.76
CA ALA A 222 36.33 -10.14 -17.64
C ALA A 222 37.31 -10.36 -16.48
N ASP A 223 37.79 -9.27 -15.89
CA ASP A 223 38.65 -9.32 -14.70
C ASP A 223 37.84 -9.52 -13.40
N ALA A 224 38.53 -9.57 -12.25
CA ALA A 224 37.89 -9.74 -10.95
C ALA A 224 36.90 -8.62 -10.57
N THR A 225 36.95 -7.49 -11.27
CA THR A 225 36.03 -6.36 -11.11
C THR A 225 34.93 -6.32 -12.18
N GLY A 226 34.90 -7.30 -13.08
CA GLY A 226 33.93 -7.38 -14.18
C GLY A 226 34.27 -6.46 -15.36
N VAL A 227 35.48 -5.90 -15.42
CA VAL A 227 35.91 -5.06 -16.55
C VAL A 227 36.30 -5.95 -17.72
N VAL A 228 35.66 -5.72 -18.87
CA VAL A 228 35.87 -6.53 -20.07
C VAL A 228 36.98 -5.98 -20.96
N SER A 229 37.96 -6.82 -21.28
CA SER A 229 39.11 -6.53 -22.14
C SER A 229 39.52 -7.74 -23.00
N GLN A 230 40.55 -7.59 -23.84
CA GLN A 230 41.14 -8.72 -24.58
C GLN A 230 42.29 -9.41 -23.83
N THR A 231 42.50 -9.04 -22.57
CA THR A 231 43.55 -9.60 -21.73
C THR A 231 42.97 -10.70 -20.85
N GLN A 232 43.46 -11.93 -21.01
CA GLN A 232 43.06 -13.05 -20.17
C GLN A 232 43.49 -12.84 -18.73
N THR A 233 42.52 -12.87 -17.82
CA THR A 233 42.68 -12.60 -16.38
C THR A 233 42.51 -13.84 -15.52
N PHE A 234 41.63 -14.75 -15.94
CA PHE A 234 41.41 -16.05 -15.29
C PHE A 234 41.84 -17.19 -16.23
N VAL A 235 42.35 -18.27 -15.64
CA VAL A 235 42.87 -19.44 -16.36
C VAL A 235 42.46 -20.73 -15.65
N GLY A 236 42.40 -21.83 -16.39
CA GLY A 236 42.20 -23.16 -15.82
C GLY A 236 40.84 -23.31 -15.15
N ALA A 237 40.79 -23.72 -13.88
CA ALA A 237 39.53 -23.94 -13.17
C ALA A 237 38.77 -22.64 -12.87
N ASP A 238 39.46 -21.50 -12.85
CA ASP A 238 38.86 -20.18 -12.59
C ASP A 238 38.34 -19.51 -13.88
N GLU A 239 38.69 -20.07 -15.06
CA GLU A 239 38.18 -19.61 -16.35
C GLU A 239 36.82 -20.26 -16.65
N VAL A 240 35.78 -19.45 -16.79
CA VAL A 240 34.43 -19.87 -17.18
C VAL A 240 34.17 -19.35 -18.60
N CYS A 241 34.31 -20.24 -19.58
CA CYS A 241 34.26 -19.89 -21.00
C CYS A 241 32.90 -20.20 -21.63
N ALA A 242 32.42 -19.32 -22.50
CA ALA A 242 31.26 -19.51 -23.36
C ALA A 242 31.50 -18.99 -24.79
N THR A 243 30.62 -19.31 -25.71
CA THR A 243 30.66 -18.83 -27.11
C THR A 243 29.47 -17.94 -27.42
N TYR A 244 29.69 -16.89 -28.19
CA TYR A 244 28.67 -16.03 -28.78
C TYR A 244 28.74 -16.12 -30.31
N ASP A 245 27.75 -16.75 -30.93
CA ASP A 245 27.72 -16.94 -32.37
C ASP A 245 26.97 -15.78 -33.04
N TYR A 246 27.71 -14.97 -33.79
CA TYR A 246 27.16 -13.89 -34.61
C TYR A 246 27.65 -14.04 -36.05
N SER A 247 27.25 -15.14 -36.68
CA SER A 247 27.81 -15.71 -37.92
C SER A 247 27.72 -14.80 -39.17
N ASN A 248 26.99 -13.70 -39.11
CA ASN A 248 26.89 -12.71 -40.19
C ASN A 248 27.62 -11.39 -39.88
N ALA A 249 28.25 -11.26 -38.72
CA ALA A 249 28.96 -10.04 -38.32
C ALA A 249 30.32 -9.91 -39.01
N ASP A 250 30.67 -8.68 -39.40
CA ASP A 250 32.04 -8.30 -39.70
C ASP A 250 32.87 -8.18 -38.40
N LEU A 251 34.18 -8.01 -38.54
CA LEU A 251 35.11 -8.00 -37.40
C LEU A 251 34.78 -6.90 -36.39
N SER A 252 34.46 -5.69 -36.85
CA SER A 252 34.13 -4.56 -35.98
C SER A 252 32.85 -4.79 -35.17
N THR A 253 31.81 -5.30 -35.82
CA THR A 253 30.52 -5.61 -35.20
C THR A 253 30.68 -6.75 -34.21
N LEU A 254 31.41 -7.79 -34.58
CA LEU A 254 31.70 -8.92 -33.70
C LEU A 254 32.47 -8.49 -32.46
N GLN A 255 33.47 -7.60 -32.60
CA GLN A 255 34.22 -7.07 -31.46
C GLN A 255 33.33 -6.28 -30.49
N ALA A 256 32.43 -5.43 -31.02
CA ALA A 256 31.55 -4.62 -30.20
C ALA A 256 30.51 -5.47 -29.45
N GLU A 257 29.80 -6.35 -30.17
CA GLU A 257 28.74 -7.16 -29.56
C GLU A 257 29.29 -8.25 -28.63
N THR A 258 30.43 -8.88 -28.95
CA THR A 258 31.04 -9.85 -28.02
C THR A 258 31.49 -9.20 -26.72
N LYS A 259 32.10 -8.00 -26.80
CA LYS A 259 32.47 -7.23 -25.61
C LYS A 259 31.25 -6.90 -24.75
N LYS A 260 30.19 -6.41 -25.41
CA LYS A 260 28.93 -6.05 -24.76
C LYS A 260 28.28 -7.25 -24.09
N HIS A 261 28.18 -8.38 -24.78
CA HIS A 261 27.51 -9.56 -24.26
C HIS A 261 28.28 -10.16 -23.08
N LEU A 262 29.62 -10.16 -23.11
CA LEU A 262 30.40 -10.54 -21.93
C LEU A 262 30.20 -9.56 -20.77
N GLN A 263 30.06 -8.27 -21.05
CA GLN A 263 29.80 -7.25 -20.04
C GLN A 263 28.41 -7.45 -19.40
N GLU A 264 27.40 -7.82 -20.17
CA GLU A 264 26.06 -8.20 -19.69
C GLU A 264 26.14 -9.48 -18.83
N LEU A 265 26.95 -10.47 -19.21
CA LEU A 265 27.14 -11.68 -18.38
C LEU A 265 27.85 -11.39 -17.05
N GLN A 266 28.60 -10.28 -16.93
CA GLN A 266 29.21 -9.86 -15.66
C GLN A 266 28.18 -9.31 -14.66
N THR A 267 26.96 -9.04 -15.09
CA THR A 267 25.91 -8.48 -14.22
C THR A 267 25.19 -9.57 -13.44
N GLY A 268 25.82 -10.75 -13.31
CA GLY A 268 25.33 -11.89 -12.55
C GLY A 268 25.28 -11.61 -11.05
N GLY A 269 24.13 -11.15 -10.61
CA GLY A 269 23.77 -10.99 -9.21
C GLY A 269 22.54 -10.09 -9.10
N SER A 270 21.53 -10.52 -8.33
CA SER A 270 20.40 -9.65 -8.02
C SER A 270 20.69 -8.90 -6.73
N VAL A 271 20.40 -7.61 -6.74
CA VAL A 271 20.35 -6.79 -5.55
C VAL A 271 18.93 -6.27 -5.49
N GLU A 272 18.10 -6.85 -4.63
CA GLU A 272 16.76 -6.33 -4.36
C GLU A 272 16.87 -5.46 -3.12
N VAL A 273 16.52 -4.18 -3.23
CA VAL A 273 16.62 -3.21 -2.13
C VAL A 273 15.26 -2.58 -1.96
N THR A 274 14.60 -2.89 -0.86
CA THR A 274 13.33 -2.24 -0.48
C THR A 274 13.65 -1.09 0.46
N LEU A 275 13.69 0.12 -0.09
CA LEU A 275 13.94 1.33 0.69
C LEU A 275 12.69 1.76 1.46
N SER A 276 12.88 2.25 2.68
CA SER A 276 11.81 2.91 3.43
C SER A 276 11.45 4.27 2.81
N ASP A 277 10.21 4.71 3.02
CA ASP A 277 9.65 5.94 2.43
C ASP A 277 10.52 7.19 2.71
N GLU A 278 11.17 7.27 3.88
CA GLU A 278 12.03 8.40 4.27
C GLU A 278 13.32 8.55 3.44
N VAL A 279 13.86 7.44 2.91
CA VAL A 279 15.06 7.44 2.05
C VAL A 279 14.68 7.46 0.56
N GLY A 280 13.51 6.91 0.22
CA GLY A 280 13.03 6.76 -1.16
C GLY A 280 12.65 8.07 -1.87
N ASP A 281 12.12 9.06 -1.15
CA ASP A 281 11.58 10.29 -1.78
C ASP A 281 12.62 11.10 -2.57
N GLY A 282 13.90 10.98 -2.24
CA GLY A 282 15.00 11.67 -2.93
C GLY A 282 15.61 10.90 -4.11
N LEU A 283 15.39 9.59 -4.21
CA LEU A 283 16.02 8.74 -5.21
C LEU A 283 15.29 8.77 -6.54
N ARG A 284 16.07 8.79 -7.63
CA ARG A 284 15.55 8.72 -9.00
C ARG A 284 16.27 7.62 -9.76
N VAL A 285 15.67 7.21 -10.88
CA VAL A 285 16.32 6.33 -11.86
C VAL A 285 17.70 6.92 -12.23
N ASP A 286 18.70 6.05 -12.38
CA ASP A 286 20.13 6.34 -12.58
C ASP A 286 20.92 6.80 -11.35
N ASP A 287 20.28 7.07 -10.20
CA ASP A 287 21.00 7.25 -8.94
C ASP A 287 21.63 5.92 -8.48
N LYS A 288 22.67 6.01 -7.64
CA LYS A 288 23.47 4.88 -7.18
C LYS A 288 23.27 4.63 -5.70
N ILE A 289 23.20 3.36 -5.33
CA ILE A 289 23.10 2.90 -3.95
C ILE A 289 24.31 2.00 -3.67
N VAL A 290 25.03 2.29 -2.61
CA VAL A 290 26.15 1.44 -2.15
C VAL A 290 25.69 0.65 -0.93
N ALA A 291 25.51 -0.66 -1.11
CA ALA A 291 25.27 -1.61 -0.03
C ALA A 291 26.60 -2.18 0.46
N ALA A 292 26.84 -2.15 1.77
CA ALA A 292 28.03 -2.70 2.39
C ALA A 292 27.61 -3.77 3.41
N ASP A 293 28.03 -5.01 3.21
CA ASP A 293 27.94 -6.03 4.26
C ASP A 293 29.20 -5.95 5.12
N GLN A 294 29.06 -5.42 6.34
CA GLN A 294 30.15 -5.26 7.28
C GLN A 294 30.77 -6.59 7.72
N SER A 295 30.03 -7.71 7.63
CA SER A 295 30.51 -9.02 8.07
C SER A 295 31.37 -9.73 7.02
N SER A 296 31.08 -9.51 5.72
CA SER A 296 31.85 -10.09 4.60
C SER A 296 32.85 -9.12 3.95
N GLY A 297 32.77 -7.82 4.25
CA GLY A 297 33.61 -6.78 3.63
C GLY A 297 33.26 -6.49 2.17
N VAL A 298 32.12 -7.00 1.68
CA VAL A 298 31.65 -6.80 0.31
C VAL A 298 30.91 -5.46 0.20
N ASN A 299 31.35 -4.62 -0.74
CA ASN A 299 30.63 -3.42 -1.15
C ASN A 299 30.04 -3.66 -2.55
N VAL A 300 28.72 -3.53 -2.67
CA VAL A 300 28.02 -3.60 -3.96
C VAL A 300 27.46 -2.22 -4.28
N THR A 301 27.80 -1.68 -5.45
CA THR A 301 27.15 -0.48 -5.98
C THR A 301 26.08 -0.91 -6.97
N ALA A 302 24.83 -0.63 -6.66
CA ALA A 302 23.68 -0.82 -7.54
C ALA A 302 23.22 0.54 -8.10
N VAL A 303 22.59 0.51 -9.27
CA VAL A 303 21.96 1.65 -9.94
C VAL A 303 20.45 1.44 -9.89
N VAL A 304 19.70 2.49 -9.57
CA VAL A 304 18.23 2.47 -9.63
C VAL A 304 17.80 2.34 -11.10
N THR A 305 17.18 1.22 -11.45
CA THR A 305 16.75 0.91 -12.82
C THR A 305 15.28 1.18 -13.05
N LYS A 306 14.46 1.07 -12.01
CA LYS A 306 13.02 1.32 -12.05
C LYS A 306 12.56 1.94 -10.74
N ARG A 307 11.56 2.81 -10.83
CA ARG A 307 10.75 3.31 -9.72
C ARG A 307 9.29 3.02 -10.01
N ILE A 308 8.59 2.50 -9.03
CA ILE A 308 7.14 2.26 -9.07
C ILE A 308 6.51 3.11 -7.97
N VAL A 309 5.44 3.82 -8.30
CA VAL A 309 4.67 4.64 -7.37
C VAL A 309 3.25 4.09 -7.33
N LYS A 310 2.76 3.80 -6.12
CA LYS A 310 1.37 3.39 -5.92
C LYS A 310 0.65 4.41 -5.05
N ILE A 311 -0.58 4.74 -5.43
CA ILE A 311 -1.52 5.43 -4.55
C ILE A 311 -2.66 4.46 -4.27
N ASP A 312 -2.89 4.14 -3.01
CA ASP A 312 -4.07 3.40 -2.57
C ASP A 312 -4.66 4.08 -1.34
N SER A 313 -5.97 4.29 -1.34
CA SER A 313 -6.68 4.94 -0.23
C SER A 313 -6.08 6.31 0.19
N GLY A 314 -5.48 7.03 -0.76
CA GLY A 314 -4.83 8.33 -0.54
C GLY A 314 -3.42 8.29 0.06
N ILE A 315 -2.85 7.10 0.26
CA ILE A 315 -1.48 6.87 0.71
C ILE A 315 -0.60 6.60 -0.51
N LEU A 316 0.46 7.40 -0.66
CA LEU A 316 1.46 7.23 -1.71
C LEU A 316 2.61 6.38 -1.19
N THR A 317 2.99 5.34 -1.93
CA THR A 317 4.17 4.51 -1.66
C THR A 317 5.09 4.48 -2.88
N SER A 318 6.40 4.44 -2.65
CA SER A 318 7.42 4.31 -3.71
C SER A 318 8.24 3.05 -3.51
N THR A 319 8.39 2.23 -4.54
CA THR A 319 9.31 1.09 -4.56
C THR A 319 10.31 1.24 -5.70
N PHE A 320 11.47 0.60 -5.55
CA PHE A 320 12.59 0.74 -6.48
C PHE A 320 13.14 -0.64 -6.85
N GLU A 321 13.46 -0.82 -8.12
CA GLU A 321 14.31 -1.91 -8.57
C GLU A 321 15.71 -1.36 -8.81
N VAL A 322 16.71 -2.12 -8.40
CA VAL A 322 18.11 -1.76 -8.58
C VAL A 322 18.84 -2.90 -9.30
N GLY A 323 19.77 -2.54 -10.17
CA GLY A 323 20.61 -3.47 -10.90
C GLY A 323 22.08 -3.14 -10.73
N LEU A 324 22.97 -4.05 -11.13
CA LEU A 324 24.37 -3.66 -11.33
C LEU A 324 24.45 -2.58 -12.41
N PRO A 325 25.50 -1.72 -12.42
CA PRO A 325 25.70 -0.76 -13.50
C PRO A 325 25.93 -1.50 -14.83
N VAL A 326 24.84 -1.83 -15.50
CA VAL A 326 24.83 -2.36 -16.86
C VAL A 326 24.71 -1.14 -17.77
N GLN A 327 25.66 -0.95 -18.67
CA GLN A 327 25.36 -0.13 -19.85
C GLN A 327 24.27 -0.88 -20.62
N SER A 328 23.04 -0.34 -20.58
CA SER A 328 21.79 -1.02 -20.91
C SER A 328 21.84 -2.06 -22.02
N ALA A 329 21.18 -3.18 -21.74
CA ALA A 329 20.69 -4.14 -22.71
C ALA A 329 19.78 -3.44 -23.74
N ASN A 330 19.97 -3.75 -25.02
CA ASN A 330 19.04 -3.38 -26.09
C ASN A 330 17.93 -4.44 -26.15
N ALA A 331 16.71 -4.08 -25.79
CA ALA A 331 15.53 -4.79 -26.26
C ALA A 331 15.24 -4.32 -27.70
N ASN A 332 15.84 -4.98 -28.69
CA ASN A 332 15.47 -4.76 -30.09
C ASN A 332 14.79 -6.01 -30.66
N TYR A 333 13.46 -6.05 -30.54
CA TYR A 333 12.63 -6.84 -31.45
C TYR A 333 12.48 -6.04 -32.74
N SER A 334 13.25 -6.39 -33.77
CA SER A 334 13.04 -5.85 -35.12
C SER A 334 12.77 -7.01 -36.09
N GLY A 335 11.49 -7.36 -36.23
CA GLY A 335 11.02 -8.05 -37.42
C GLY A 335 11.14 -7.11 -38.62
N SER A 336 12.27 -7.13 -39.31
CA SER A 336 12.44 -6.46 -40.60
C SER A 336 12.50 -7.49 -41.71
N SER A 337 11.34 -7.82 -42.27
CA SER A 337 11.25 -8.37 -43.61
C SER A 337 11.44 -7.23 -44.61
N SER A 338 12.59 -7.21 -45.28
CA SER A 338 12.77 -6.40 -46.49
C SER A 338 12.93 -7.34 -47.68
N SER A 339 11.83 -7.53 -48.40
CA SER A 339 11.84 -8.05 -49.76
C SER A 339 12.48 -7.00 -50.67
N SER A 340 13.65 -7.32 -51.23
CA SER A 340 14.14 -6.66 -52.43
C SER A 340 14.36 -7.72 -53.50
N SER A 341 13.41 -7.75 -54.45
CA SER A 341 13.52 -8.48 -55.70
C SER A 341 14.45 -7.70 -56.62
N GLY A 342 15.63 -8.25 -56.88
CA GLY A 342 16.57 -7.75 -57.89
C GLY A 342 17.47 -8.90 -58.32
N GLY A 343 17.11 -9.56 -59.41
CA GLY A 343 17.76 -10.79 -59.86
C GLY A 343 19.20 -10.59 -60.33
N SER A 344 20.05 -11.58 -60.04
CA SER A 344 21.01 -12.09 -61.01
C SER A 344 21.41 -13.51 -60.63
N ALA A 345 21.47 -14.36 -61.65
CA ALA A 345 21.63 -15.80 -61.58
C ALA A 345 23.06 -16.23 -61.18
N GLY A 346 23.16 -17.37 -60.51
CA GLY A 346 24.41 -18.14 -60.41
C GLY A 346 25.08 -18.11 -59.05
N GLY A 347 24.51 -18.82 -58.07
CA GLY A 347 25.17 -19.09 -56.81
C GLY A 347 24.39 -20.14 -56.05
N GLY A 348 24.76 -21.42 -56.20
CA GLY A 348 24.19 -22.49 -55.39
C GLY A 348 24.51 -22.24 -53.92
N VAL A 349 23.49 -21.90 -53.13
CA VAL A 349 23.62 -21.75 -51.68
C VAL A 349 23.77 -23.16 -51.08
N SER A 350 24.96 -23.47 -50.57
CA SER A 350 25.21 -24.69 -49.80
C SER A 350 24.58 -24.52 -48.42
N LEU A 351 23.37 -25.06 -48.24
CA LEU A 351 22.75 -25.15 -46.92
C LEU A 351 23.40 -26.32 -46.17
N THR A 352 24.25 -26.01 -45.19
CA THR A 352 24.80 -27.00 -44.27
C THR A 352 23.84 -27.14 -43.09
N ALA A 353 23.32 -28.35 -42.87
CA ALA A 353 22.45 -28.61 -41.74
C ALA A 353 23.27 -28.63 -40.43
N GLY A 354 22.86 -27.84 -39.43
CA GLY A 354 23.45 -27.87 -38.09
C GLY A 354 23.07 -29.14 -37.31
N ARG A 355 23.55 -29.27 -36.06
CA ARG A 355 23.10 -30.35 -35.16
C ARG A 355 21.57 -30.34 -35.04
N GLY A 356 20.94 -31.51 -35.20
CA GLY A 356 19.49 -31.66 -35.16
C GLY A 356 18.77 -31.19 -36.42
N LEU A 357 19.48 -30.90 -37.52
CA LEU A 357 18.87 -30.61 -38.82
C LEU A 357 19.41 -31.60 -39.86
N SER A 358 18.55 -32.08 -40.76
CA SER A 358 18.94 -32.84 -41.95
C SER A 358 18.25 -32.25 -43.19
N ILE A 359 18.99 -32.16 -44.30
CA ILE A 359 18.45 -31.64 -45.56
C ILE A 359 18.50 -32.77 -46.57
N SER A 360 17.33 -33.21 -47.04
CA SER A 360 17.22 -34.25 -48.06
C SER A 360 16.11 -33.91 -49.05
N GLY A 361 16.41 -34.04 -50.35
CA GLY A 361 15.43 -33.83 -51.42
C GLY A 361 14.82 -32.41 -51.51
N GLY A 362 15.47 -31.38 -50.96
CA GLY A 362 14.93 -30.02 -50.90
C GLY A 362 14.03 -29.75 -49.69
N THR A 363 13.89 -30.73 -48.78
CA THR A 363 13.16 -30.61 -47.52
C THR A 363 14.14 -30.50 -46.36
N ILE A 364 13.90 -29.55 -45.45
CA ILE A 364 14.63 -29.40 -44.19
C ILE A 364 13.85 -30.14 -43.12
N ASN A 365 14.45 -31.17 -42.55
CA ASN A 365 13.92 -31.90 -41.41
C ASN A 365 14.66 -31.46 -40.14
N ALA A 366 13.93 -31.22 -39.07
CA ALA A 366 14.49 -30.97 -37.75
C ALA A 366 14.25 -32.18 -36.85
N GLU A 367 15.33 -32.70 -36.26
CA GLU A 367 15.34 -33.81 -35.32
C GLU A 367 15.80 -33.27 -33.97
N VAL A 368 14.87 -33.13 -33.03
CA VAL A 368 15.17 -32.66 -31.67
C VAL A 368 15.52 -33.88 -30.84
N ALA A 369 16.77 -33.96 -30.38
CA ALA A 369 17.20 -35.05 -29.51
C ALA A 369 16.66 -34.85 -28.10
N SER A 370 16.45 -35.95 -27.36
CA SER A 370 15.99 -35.89 -25.97
C SER A 370 16.93 -35.06 -25.09
N GLU A 371 18.24 -35.08 -25.36
CA GLU A 371 19.23 -34.28 -24.63
C GLU A 371 19.04 -32.77 -24.83
N ASP A 372 18.55 -32.33 -26.00
CA ASP A 372 18.29 -30.90 -26.27
C ASP A 372 17.08 -30.39 -25.48
N LEU A 373 16.22 -31.29 -25.00
CA LEU A 373 15.04 -30.98 -24.17
C LEU A 373 15.31 -31.07 -22.66
N ASP A 374 16.49 -31.52 -22.23
CA ASP A 374 16.79 -31.72 -20.81
C ASP A 374 16.78 -30.42 -20.00
N SER A 375 17.25 -29.32 -20.61
CA SER A 375 17.20 -27.98 -19.99
C SER A 375 15.74 -27.53 -19.75
N VAL A 376 14.88 -27.69 -20.76
CA VAL A 376 13.46 -27.38 -20.69
C VAL A 376 12.77 -28.26 -19.65
N ARG A 377 13.12 -29.54 -19.61
CA ARG A 377 12.62 -30.48 -18.61
C ARG A 377 13.03 -30.10 -17.19
N GLN A 378 14.28 -29.68 -16.96
CA GLN A 378 14.72 -29.21 -15.65
C GLN A 378 14.00 -27.93 -15.22
N VAL A 379 13.75 -27.00 -16.14
CA VAL A 379 12.93 -25.80 -15.88
C VAL A 379 11.50 -26.20 -15.52
N ALA A 380 10.89 -27.13 -16.26
CA ALA A 380 9.54 -27.62 -15.97
C ALA A 380 9.45 -28.35 -14.63
N GLU A 381 10.43 -29.19 -14.29
CA GLU A 381 10.49 -29.88 -12.99
C GLU A 381 10.69 -28.90 -11.82
N SER A 382 11.48 -27.84 -12.03
CA SER A 382 11.69 -26.77 -11.03
C SER A 382 10.44 -25.92 -10.84
N ALA A 383 9.76 -25.56 -11.94
CA ALA A 383 8.47 -24.87 -11.91
C ALA A 383 7.41 -25.71 -11.18
N ASN A 384 7.35 -27.02 -11.44
CA ASN A 384 6.42 -27.92 -10.78
C ASN A 384 6.71 -28.07 -9.27
N LYS A 385 7.99 -28.13 -8.86
CA LYS A 385 8.37 -28.10 -7.43
C LYS A 385 7.95 -26.79 -6.76
N THR A 386 8.14 -25.66 -7.44
CA THR A 386 7.75 -24.33 -6.93
C THR A 386 6.24 -24.23 -6.78
N ALA A 387 5.48 -24.64 -7.81
CA ALA A 387 4.02 -24.67 -7.76
C ALA A 387 3.49 -25.60 -6.65
N SER A 388 4.11 -26.77 -6.47
CA SER A 388 3.79 -27.69 -5.37
C SER A 388 4.08 -27.07 -4.00
N GLY A 389 5.19 -26.33 -3.87
CA GLY A 389 5.53 -25.56 -2.68
C GLY A 389 4.48 -24.50 -2.35
N PHE A 390 4.03 -23.73 -3.33
CA PHE A 390 2.95 -22.75 -3.15
C PHE A 390 1.63 -23.41 -2.80
N ALA A 391 1.25 -24.52 -3.45
CA ALA A 391 0.04 -25.26 -3.10
C ALA A 391 0.06 -25.76 -1.64
N ALA A 392 1.23 -26.22 -1.16
CA ALA A 392 1.40 -26.61 0.24
C ALA A 392 1.31 -25.43 1.21
N GLN A 393 1.87 -24.27 0.84
CA GLN A 393 1.74 -23.03 1.64
C GLN A 393 0.29 -22.54 1.70
N ILE A 394 -0.43 -22.55 0.56
CA ILE A 394 -1.86 -22.21 0.49
C ILE A 394 -2.67 -23.16 1.37
N GLY A 395 -2.37 -24.47 1.35
CA GLY A 395 -3.00 -25.45 2.23
C GLY A 395 -2.80 -25.11 3.71
N LYS A 396 -1.58 -24.73 4.12
CA LYS A 396 -1.30 -24.29 5.50
C LYS A 396 -2.00 -22.98 5.86
N ALA A 397 -2.07 -22.03 4.94
CA ALA A 397 -2.75 -20.75 5.14
C ALA A 397 -4.26 -20.96 5.33
N ASN A 398 -4.89 -21.81 4.52
CA ASN A 398 -6.29 -22.18 4.66
C ASN A 398 -6.58 -22.88 5.99
N GLN A 399 -5.72 -23.82 6.41
CA GLN A 399 -5.84 -24.46 7.72
C GLN A 399 -5.74 -23.43 8.86
N THR A 400 -4.78 -22.50 8.77
CA THR A 400 -4.61 -21.43 9.77
C THR A 400 -5.85 -20.52 9.83
N ALA A 401 -6.47 -20.23 8.69
CA ALA A 401 -7.70 -19.46 8.62
C ALA A 401 -8.90 -20.20 9.24
N GLU A 402 -9.04 -21.50 9.01
CA GLU A 402 -10.06 -22.33 9.67
C GLU A 402 -9.85 -22.40 11.18
N ASP A 403 -8.61 -22.59 11.63
CA ASP A 403 -8.26 -22.62 13.05
C ASP A 403 -8.58 -21.28 13.72
N ALA A 404 -8.22 -20.16 13.09
CA ALA A 404 -8.54 -18.82 13.57
C ALA A 404 -10.06 -18.59 13.67
N LYS A 405 -10.84 -19.07 12.69
CA LYS A 405 -12.30 -19.00 12.71
C LYS A 405 -12.87 -19.82 13.88
N ASN A 406 -12.38 -21.03 14.10
CA ASN A 406 -12.80 -21.87 15.23
C ASN A 406 -12.51 -21.21 16.58
N VAL A 407 -11.34 -20.57 16.73
CA VAL A 407 -10.99 -19.77 17.92
C VAL A 407 -11.93 -18.58 18.10
N ALA A 408 -12.25 -17.87 17.02
CA ALA A 408 -13.18 -16.74 17.07
C ALA A 408 -14.60 -17.17 17.47
N ASP A 409 -15.10 -18.28 16.92
CA ASP A 409 -16.41 -18.84 17.25
C ASP A 409 -16.45 -19.30 18.73
N ALA A 410 -15.38 -19.91 19.22
CA ALA A 410 -15.25 -20.26 20.63
C ALA A 410 -15.23 -19.02 21.53
N ALA A 411 -14.47 -17.98 21.17
CA ALA A 411 -14.42 -16.72 21.91
C ALA A 411 -15.80 -16.03 21.95
N LYS A 412 -16.53 -16.04 20.83
CA LYS A 412 -17.90 -15.52 20.77
C LYS A 412 -18.84 -16.28 21.70
N SER A 413 -18.78 -17.61 21.72
CA SER A 413 -19.59 -18.44 22.62
C SER A 413 -19.32 -18.12 24.10
N VAL A 414 -18.05 -17.92 24.46
CA VAL A 414 -17.66 -17.48 25.82
C VAL A 414 -18.21 -16.10 26.13
N ALA A 415 -18.12 -15.15 25.19
CA ALA A 415 -18.63 -13.79 25.37
C ALA A 415 -20.17 -13.77 25.53
N ASP A 416 -20.90 -14.53 24.73
CA ASP A 416 -22.35 -14.66 24.82
C ASP A 416 -22.78 -15.31 26.15
N SER A 417 -22.04 -16.33 26.60
CA SER A 417 -22.26 -16.98 27.90
C SER A 417 -22.00 -16.01 29.06
N ALA A 418 -20.93 -15.22 29.00
CA ALA A 418 -20.63 -14.19 29.99
C ALA A 418 -21.71 -13.10 30.02
N LYS A 419 -22.19 -12.66 28.86
CA LYS A 419 -23.29 -11.69 28.74
C LYS A 419 -24.60 -12.21 29.36
N SER A 420 -24.92 -13.48 29.16
CA SER A 420 -26.08 -14.13 29.77
C SER A 420 -25.98 -14.22 31.30
N GLY A 421 -24.76 -14.38 31.84
CA GLY A 421 -24.49 -14.41 33.27
C GLY A 421 -24.44 -13.05 33.96
N MET A 422 -24.46 -11.93 33.21
CA MET A 422 -24.44 -10.58 33.77
C MET A 422 -25.85 -10.04 33.96
N MET A 423 -26.06 -9.35 35.08
CA MET A 423 -27.30 -8.63 35.35
C MET A 423 -27.60 -7.64 34.23
N THR A 424 -28.73 -7.82 33.56
CA THR A 424 -29.19 -6.92 32.49
C THR A 424 -29.57 -5.55 33.04
N ASP A 425 -29.58 -4.51 32.20
CA ASP A 425 -30.00 -3.17 32.61
C ASP A 425 -31.45 -3.13 33.11
N ALA A 426 -32.31 -4.02 32.59
CA ALA A 426 -33.68 -4.20 33.05
C ALA A 426 -33.73 -4.77 34.47
N GLU A 427 -32.91 -5.79 34.78
CA GLU A 427 -32.80 -6.34 36.14
C GLU A 427 -32.17 -5.32 37.10
N ARG A 428 -31.13 -4.60 36.67
CA ARG A 428 -30.49 -3.53 37.44
C ARG A 428 -31.48 -2.42 37.78
N SER A 429 -32.33 -2.05 36.83
CA SER A 429 -33.39 -1.04 37.03
C SER A 429 -34.46 -1.53 38.03
N LYS A 430 -34.85 -2.81 37.96
CA LYS A 430 -35.77 -3.40 38.94
C LYS A 430 -35.15 -3.37 40.35
N LEU A 431 -33.88 -3.71 40.51
CA LEU A 431 -33.19 -3.69 41.80
C LEU A 431 -33.02 -2.27 42.36
N ALA A 432 -32.70 -1.28 41.52
CA ALA A 432 -32.63 0.13 41.91
C ALA A 432 -33.99 0.68 42.41
N SER A 433 -35.09 0.11 41.93
CA SER A 433 -36.44 0.47 42.37
C SER A 433 -36.78 -0.07 43.76
N VAL A 434 -36.15 -1.18 44.18
CA VAL A 434 -36.39 -1.81 45.48
C VAL A 434 -35.91 -0.92 46.61
N GLU A 435 -34.73 -0.30 46.51
CA GLU A 435 -34.22 0.62 47.54
C GLU A 435 -35.16 1.82 47.78
N ARG A 436 -35.79 2.31 46.72
CA ARG A 436 -36.75 3.41 46.77
C ARG A 436 -38.11 2.99 47.37
N GLY A 437 -38.54 1.75 47.13
CA GLY A 437 -39.77 1.18 47.70
C GLY A 437 -39.63 0.69 49.14
N ALA A 438 -38.45 0.15 49.50
CA ALA A 438 -38.18 -0.41 50.83
C ALA A 438 -38.14 0.68 51.92
N ASN A 439 -37.72 1.89 51.59
CA ASN A 439 -37.66 3.03 52.51
C ASN A 439 -38.95 3.90 52.49
N ALA A 440 -39.94 3.55 51.69
CA ALA A 440 -41.20 4.30 51.55
C ALA A 440 -42.34 3.74 52.42
N TYR A 441 -42.03 3.18 53.59
CA TYR A 441 -43.06 2.75 54.52
C TYR A 441 -43.57 3.93 55.35
N ALA A 442 -44.69 4.52 54.91
CA ALA A 442 -45.46 5.47 55.71
C ALA A 442 -46.42 4.68 56.61
N LEU A 443 -46.27 4.81 57.93
CA LEU A 443 -47.19 4.21 58.90
C LEU A 443 -48.62 4.71 58.62
N PRO A 444 -49.56 3.84 58.22
CA PRO A 444 -50.92 4.28 57.94
C PRO A 444 -51.61 4.74 59.22
N LYS A 445 -52.53 5.70 59.09
CA LYS A 445 -53.38 6.13 60.20
C LYS A 445 -54.31 4.98 60.58
N ALA A 446 -54.29 4.58 61.85
CA ALA A 446 -55.16 3.51 62.33
C ALA A 446 -56.64 3.88 62.11
N SER A 447 -57.41 2.91 61.62
CA SER A 447 -58.87 3.00 61.44
C SER A 447 -59.51 1.69 61.90
N MET A 448 -60.84 1.57 61.78
CA MET A 448 -61.55 0.35 62.17
C MET A 448 -61.17 -0.88 61.32
N ASP A 449 -60.68 -0.64 60.10
CA ASP A 449 -60.38 -1.71 59.13
C ASP A 449 -58.89 -1.79 58.74
N VAL A 450 -58.07 -0.88 59.27
CA VAL A 450 -56.63 -0.79 58.93
C VAL A 450 -55.80 -0.64 60.20
N LEU A 451 -54.93 -1.62 60.45
CA LEU A 451 -53.92 -1.56 61.50
C LEU A 451 -52.88 -0.47 61.15
N GLY A 452 -52.84 0.58 61.96
CA GLY A 452 -51.84 1.65 61.89
C GLY A 452 -50.90 1.61 63.10
N GLY A 453 -49.70 2.20 62.98
CA GLY A 453 -48.78 2.32 64.11
C GLY A 453 -48.89 3.67 64.82
N VAL A 454 -48.58 3.69 66.11
CA VAL A 454 -48.51 4.91 66.93
C VAL A 454 -47.04 5.21 67.22
N LYS A 455 -46.58 6.43 66.91
CA LYS A 455 -45.22 6.86 67.23
C LYS A 455 -45.20 7.50 68.63
N VAL A 456 -44.44 6.90 69.54
CA VAL A 456 -44.19 7.44 70.88
C VAL A 456 -43.35 8.72 70.73
N ASP A 457 -43.81 9.83 71.28
CA ASP A 457 -43.12 11.13 71.22
C ASP A 457 -42.47 11.51 72.56
N GLY A 458 -42.72 10.72 73.60
CA GLY A 458 -42.16 10.94 74.94
C GLY A 458 -42.85 12.03 75.75
N SER A 459 -43.96 12.61 75.26
CA SER A 459 -44.68 13.68 75.95
C SER A 459 -46.20 13.51 75.91
N THR A 460 -46.82 13.39 74.73
CA THR A 460 -48.27 13.21 74.59
C THR A 460 -48.64 11.74 74.41
N ILE A 461 -47.75 10.94 73.83
CA ILE A 461 -47.85 9.49 73.76
C ILE A 461 -46.57 8.90 74.36
N VAL A 462 -46.72 8.14 75.45
CA VAL A 462 -45.63 7.48 76.17
C VAL A 462 -45.86 5.97 76.19
N SER A 463 -44.78 5.19 76.20
CA SER A 463 -44.86 3.75 76.42
C SER A 463 -44.02 3.38 77.64
N VAL A 464 -44.64 2.67 78.58
CA VAL A 464 -44.00 2.15 79.79
C VAL A 464 -44.40 0.68 79.89
N ASP A 465 -43.40 -0.20 79.99
CA ASP A 465 -43.57 -1.66 80.13
C ASP A 465 -44.53 -2.30 79.12
N GLY A 466 -44.50 -1.82 77.87
CA GLY A 466 -45.31 -2.37 76.77
C GLY A 466 -46.76 -1.86 76.69
N VAL A 467 -47.17 -0.97 77.59
CA VAL A 467 -48.47 -0.28 77.51
C VAL A 467 -48.28 1.08 76.86
N ILE A 468 -49.09 1.40 75.84
CA ILE A 468 -49.13 2.73 75.21
C ILE A 468 -50.16 3.59 75.95
N SER A 469 -49.75 4.76 76.43
CA SER A 469 -50.61 5.72 77.13
C SER A 469 -50.63 7.07 76.41
N ALA A 470 -51.83 7.60 76.19
CA ALA A 470 -52.04 8.93 75.63
C ALA A 470 -52.41 9.93 76.73
N HIS A 471 -51.61 10.98 76.87
CA HIS A 471 -51.83 12.09 77.79
C HIS A 471 -52.34 13.30 77.01
N VAL A 472 -53.51 13.82 77.38
CA VAL A 472 -54.00 15.11 76.88
C VAL A 472 -53.44 16.20 77.78
N GLY A 473 -52.66 17.11 77.21
CA GLY A 473 -52.11 18.28 77.91
C GLY A 473 -53.20 19.04 78.67
N GLY A 474 -52.89 19.44 79.90
CA GLY A 474 -53.84 19.87 80.91
C GLY A 474 -54.86 20.91 80.48
N GLY A 475 -56.10 20.75 80.96
CA GLY A 475 -57.11 21.81 80.92
C GLY A 475 -58.56 21.38 81.09
N VAL A 476 -58.92 20.13 80.76
CA VAL A 476 -60.30 19.64 80.95
C VAL A 476 -60.30 18.11 81.00
N SER A 477 -60.08 17.54 82.19
CA SER A 477 -60.13 16.09 82.38
C SER A 477 -61.55 15.58 82.19
N GLY A 478 -61.67 14.42 81.53
CA GLY A 478 -62.91 13.72 81.22
C GLY A 478 -63.90 13.70 82.39
N LYS A 479 -64.92 14.56 82.29
CA LYS A 479 -66.11 14.43 83.12
C LYS A 479 -66.74 13.09 82.77
N ALA A 480 -66.87 12.20 83.76
CA ALA A 480 -67.68 10.99 83.60
C ALA A 480 -69.08 11.43 83.16
N VAL A 481 -69.49 11.09 81.93
CA VAL A 481 -70.81 11.41 81.41
C VAL A 481 -71.77 10.32 81.88
N PHE A 482 -72.60 10.63 82.86
CA PHE A 482 -73.66 9.73 83.32
C PHE A 482 -74.85 9.77 82.34
N PRO A 483 -75.41 8.64 81.89
CA PRO A 483 -76.64 8.66 81.09
C PRO A 483 -77.84 9.21 81.88
N VAL A 484 -78.86 9.74 81.19
CA VAL A 484 -80.14 10.10 81.82
C VAL A 484 -80.78 8.86 82.44
N GLY A 485 -81.28 8.97 83.67
CA GLY A 485 -81.83 7.87 84.48
C GLY A 485 -80.81 7.22 85.43
N TYR A 486 -79.53 7.61 85.38
CA TYR A 486 -78.54 7.11 86.35
C TYR A 486 -78.64 7.83 87.68
N VAL A 487 -78.53 7.06 88.77
CA VAL A 487 -78.56 7.58 90.14
C VAL A 487 -77.16 7.53 90.74
N VAL A 488 -76.71 8.68 91.25
CA VAL A 488 -75.47 8.83 92.00
C VAL A 488 -75.81 9.10 93.47
N MET A 489 -75.09 8.47 94.39
CA MET A 489 -75.19 8.74 95.82
C MET A 489 -73.94 9.45 96.30
N ASN A 490 -74.09 10.54 97.05
CA ASN A 490 -72.98 11.17 97.76
C ASN A 490 -73.34 11.47 99.22
N THR A 491 -72.32 11.55 100.05
CA THR A 491 -72.45 11.90 101.47
C THR A 491 -72.46 13.41 101.70
N THR A 492 -72.06 14.20 100.70
CA THR A 492 -71.86 15.66 100.82
C THR A 492 -73.13 16.47 100.59
N GLY A 493 -74.12 15.92 99.88
CA GLY A 493 -75.34 16.64 99.50
C GLY A 493 -75.17 17.65 98.35
N VAL A 494 -73.96 17.74 97.77
CA VAL A 494 -73.69 18.65 96.65
C VAL A 494 -74.31 18.10 95.37
N ASP A 495 -74.96 18.97 94.59
CA ASP A 495 -75.55 18.61 93.30
C ASP A 495 -74.46 18.15 92.31
N PRO A 496 -74.56 16.94 91.73
CA PRO A 496 -73.54 16.42 90.80
C PRO A 496 -73.33 17.27 89.54
N SER A 497 -74.23 18.19 89.21
CA SER A 497 -74.07 19.14 88.09
C SER A 497 -72.79 19.98 88.18
N VAL A 498 -72.30 20.26 89.39
CA VAL A 498 -71.08 21.07 89.60
C VAL A 498 -69.86 20.35 89.03
N ASP A 499 -69.72 19.06 89.31
CA ASP A 499 -68.55 18.28 88.90
C ASP A 499 -68.76 17.66 87.50
N PHE A 500 -69.94 17.10 87.24
CA PHE A 500 -70.21 16.29 86.05
C PHE A 500 -71.06 16.99 84.97
N GLY A 501 -71.64 18.16 85.27
CA GLY A 501 -72.57 18.85 84.37
C GLY A 501 -73.93 18.12 84.24
N GLY A 502 -74.84 18.69 83.45
CA GLY A 502 -76.20 18.16 83.26
C GLY A 502 -77.19 18.64 84.32
N THR A 503 -78.45 18.19 84.19
CA THR A 503 -79.54 18.51 85.11
C THR A 503 -79.85 17.31 85.98
N TRP A 504 -79.82 17.50 87.30
CA TRP A 504 -80.00 16.45 88.28
C TRP A 504 -81.19 16.73 89.17
N ARG A 505 -81.88 15.67 89.57
CA ARG A 505 -83.01 15.71 90.51
C ARG A 505 -82.64 14.95 91.76
N GLN A 506 -82.69 15.61 92.91
CA GLN A 506 -82.50 14.94 94.20
C GLN A 506 -83.69 14.03 94.50
N LEU A 507 -83.41 12.79 94.89
CA LEU A 507 -84.41 11.79 95.28
C LEU A 507 -84.48 11.68 96.81
N PRO A 508 -85.67 11.40 97.40
CA PRO A 508 -85.79 11.14 98.83
C PRO A 508 -84.93 9.94 99.26
N SER A 509 -84.15 10.11 100.32
CA SER A 509 -83.22 9.10 100.82
C SER A 509 -83.22 9.09 102.35
N LEU A 510 -83.18 7.89 102.95
CA LEU A 510 -83.05 7.69 104.41
C LEU A 510 -81.57 7.63 104.86
N GLY A 511 -80.65 8.19 104.08
CA GLY A 511 -79.21 8.23 104.36
C GLY A 511 -78.47 9.22 103.46
N CYS A 512 -77.46 8.76 102.71
CA CYS A 512 -76.68 9.60 101.78
C CYS A 512 -77.58 10.25 100.72
N SER A 513 -77.25 11.48 100.30
CA SER A 513 -78.03 12.18 99.28
C SER A 513 -77.95 11.45 97.94
N MET A 514 -79.10 11.21 97.31
CA MET A 514 -79.20 10.56 96.01
C MET A 514 -79.68 11.54 94.96
N PHE A 515 -79.07 11.51 93.78
CA PHE A 515 -79.43 12.35 92.65
C PHE A 515 -79.56 11.51 91.40
N GLU A 516 -80.67 11.67 90.69
CA GLU A 516 -80.91 11.06 89.38
C GLU A 516 -80.64 12.08 88.28
N ARG A 517 -79.90 11.69 87.23
CA ARG A 517 -79.71 12.55 86.07
C ARG A 517 -80.99 12.58 85.25
N ILE A 518 -81.53 13.76 85.02
CA ILE A 518 -82.76 13.96 84.24
C ILE A 518 -82.53 14.70 82.92
N GLY A 519 -81.36 15.31 82.72
CA GLY A 519 -81.01 16.06 81.50
C GLY A 519 -79.52 16.26 81.30
#